data_AF-A0A258JDL9-F1
#
_entry.id   AF-A0A258JDL9-F1
#
_cell.length_a   1.000
_cell.length_b   1.000
_cell.length_c   1.000
_cell.angle_alpha   90.00
_cell.angle_beta   90.00
_cell.angle_gamma   90.00
#
_symmetry.space_group_name_H-M   'P 1'
#
loop_
_entity.id
_entity.type
_entity.pdbx_description
1 polymer ?
#
loop_
_entity_poly.entity_id
_entity_poly.type
_entity_poly.pdbx_seq_one_letter_code
_entity_poly.pdbx_strand_id
1 'polypeptide(L)'
;MSPEQAFEVLQTLLDEPENRFPLTFNSDLPRIRELFHAATRNQWDPKTDVDWDQLKPEAYTEEQRYAARLYWSRRAWSEYGAISESPSLQLRFGIEQRPSDMQLFFTIRSQEEA
;
A
#
# COMPACT_ATOMS: atom_id res chain seq x y z
N MET A 1 -19.19 4.42 42.66
CA MET A 1 -18.55 4.72 41.36
C MET A 1 -19.28 5.92 40.79
N SER A 2 -18.62 7.07 40.70
CA SER A 2 -19.27 8.31 40.22
C SER A 2 -19.50 8.20 38.70
N PRO A 3 -20.56 8.82 38.17
CA PRO A 3 -20.83 8.87 36.72
C PRO A 3 -19.73 9.56 35.89
N GLU A 4 -18.74 10.18 36.54
CA GLU A 4 -17.59 10.83 35.90
C GLU A 4 -16.53 9.83 35.39
N GLN A 5 -16.58 8.56 35.78
CA GLN A 5 -15.59 7.55 35.38
C GLN A 5 -15.95 6.80 34.09
N ALA A 6 -17.07 7.11 33.44
CA ALA A 6 -17.62 6.32 32.33
C ALA A 6 -17.50 6.97 30.94
N PHE A 7 -16.74 8.06 30.80
CA PHE A 7 -16.52 8.69 29.51
C PHE A 7 -15.04 9.05 29.36
N GLU A 8 -14.21 8.03 29.20
CA GLU A 8 -12.99 8.21 28.41
C GLU A 8 -13.50 8.51 26.99
N VAL A 9 -13.67 9.80 26.67
CA VAL A 9 -14.09 10.23 25.34
C VAL A 9 -12.98 9.75 24.41
N LEU A 10 -13.21 8.65 23.70
CA LEU A 10 -12.39 8.25 22.57
C LEU A 10 -12.51 9.36 21.53
N GLN A 11 -11.60 10.34 21.59
CA GLN A 11 -11.47 11.33 20.53
C GLN A 11 -11.06 10.59 19.26
N THR A 12 -11.90 10.71 18.26
CA THR A 12 -11.71 10.16 16.93
C THR A 12 -11.20 11.24 15.99
N LEU A 13 -10.78 10.84 14.79
CA LEU A 13 -10.43 11.79 13.74
C LEU A 13 -11.53 12.82 13.44
N LEU A 14 -12.80 12.43 13.61
CA LEU A 14 -13.94 13.27 13.28
C LEU A 14 -14.16 14.41 14.28
N ASP A 15 -13.44 14.40 15.40
CA ASP A 15 -13.56 15.40 16.48
C ASP A 15 -12.54 16.55 16.33
N GLU A 16 -11.59 16.44 15.40
CA GLU A 16 -10.58 17.48 15.11
C GLU A 16 -11.13 18.57 14.15
N PRO A 17 -10.63 19.81 14.24
CA PRO A 17 -11.06 20.89 13.35
C PRO A 17 -10.74 20.57 11.87
N GLU A 18 -11.69 20.88 10.99
CA GLU A 18 -11.58 20.63 9.55
C GLU A 18 -10.40 21.38 8.91
N ASN A 19 -9.48 20.65 8.29
CA ASN A 19 -8.48 21.20 7.38
C ASN A 19 -8.73 20.70 5.95
N ARG A 20 -9.31 21.56 5.10
CA ARG A 20 -9.75 21.18 3.74
C ARG A 20 -8.61 20.89 2.76
N PHE A 21 -7.43 21.44 3.01
CA PHE A 21 -6.28 21.32 2.10
C PHE A 21 -4.98 21.12 2.89
N PRO A 22 -4.77 19.92 3.50
CA PRO A 22 -3.60 19.65 4.34
C PRO A 22 -2.31 19.40 3.53
N LEU A 23 -2.28 19.81 2.25
CA LEU A 23 -1.17 19.53 1.33
C LEU A 23 -0.33 20.76 1.08
N THR A 24 0.97 20.60 1.20
CA THR A 24 2.00 21.56 0.76
C THR A 24 2.62 21.08 -0.55
N PHE A 25 2.92 21.99 -1.48
CA PHE A 25 3.60 21.63 -2.75
C PHE A 25 5.13 21.60 -2.65
N ASN A 26 5.68 21.95 -1.48
CA ASN A 26 7.10 21.84 -1.22
C ASN A 26 7.55 20.38 -1.28
N SER A 27 8.82 20.16 -1.64
CA SER A 27 9.45 18.84 -1.50
C SER A 27 10.22 18.82 -0.19
N ASP A 28 9.48 18.61 0.90
CA ASP A 28 10.05 18.57 2.24
C ASP A 28 10.93 17.31 2.42
N LEU A 29 10.67 16.26 1.62
CA LEU A 29 11.46 15.03 1.55
C LEU A 29 11.80 14.65 0.09
N PRO A 30 12.80 15.31 -0.55
CA PRO A 30 13.13 15.11 -1.97
C PRO A 30 13.43 13.66 -2.35
N ARG A 31 14.09 12.91 -1.46
CA ARG A 31 14.39 11.48 -1.70
C ARG A 31 13.12 10.63 -1.82
N ILE A 32 12.06 10.95 -1.09
CA ILE A 32 10.77 10.25 -1.21
C ILE A 32 10.09 10.62 -2.53
N ARG A 33 10.19 11.89 -2.96
CA ARG A 33 9.70 12.32 -4.28
C ARG A 33 10.41 11.60 -5.42
N GLU A 34 11.72 11.41 -5.30
CA GLU A 34 12.51 10.62 -6.25
C GLU A 34 12.04 9.17 -6.31
N LEU A 35 11.73 8.55 -5.16
CA LEU A 35 11.17 7.20 -5.11
C LEU A 35 9.81 7.13 -5.80
N PHE A 36 8.93 8.12 -5.60
CA PHE A 36 7.65 8.21 -6.31
C PHE A 36 7.85 8.23 -7.83
N HIS A 37 8.75 9.09 -8.32
CA HIS A 37 9.04 9.16 -9.74
C HIS A 37 9.69 7.87 -10.27
N ALA A 38 10.56 7.23 -9.50
CA ALA A 38 11.18 5.97 -9.88
C ALA A 38 10.13 4.85 -9.96
N ALA A 39 9.25 4.72 -8.97
CA ALA A 39 8.17 3.74 -8.96
C ALA A 39 7.21 3.97 -10.14
N THR A 40 6.79 5.22 -10.37
CA THR A 40 5.93 5.58 -11.52
C THR A 40 6.53 5.14 -12.85
N ARG A 41 7.84 5.36 -13.05
CA ARG A 41 8.52 4.98 -14.31
C ARG A 41 8.68 3.47 -14.47
N ASN A 42 8.69 2.73 -13.37
CA ASN A 42 8.89 1.29 -13.34
C ASN A 42 7.58 0.51 -13.25
N GLN A 43 6.43 1.16 -13.45
CA GLN A 43 5.15 0.48 -13.55
C GLN A 43 5.14 -0.49 -14.73
N TRP A 44 4.53 -1.65 -14.53
CA TRP A 44 4.41 -2.71 -15.51
C TRP A 44 3.01 -3.31 -15.43
N ASP A 45 2.52 -3.83 -16.56
CA ASP A 45 1.25 -4.55 -16.66
C ASP A 45 1.51 -6.05 -16.81
N PRO A 46 1.13 -6.88 -15.82
CA PRO A 46 1.36 -8.32 -15.88
C PRO A 46 0.68 -9.01 -17.07
N LYS A 47 -0.31 -8.39 -17.71
CA LYS A 47 -0.99 -8.96 -18.88
C LYS A 47 -0.18 -8.80 -20.16
N THR A 48 0.70 -7.81 -20.24
CA THR A 48 1.38 -7.42 -21.49
C THR A 48 2.90 -7.45 -21.38
N ASP A 49 3.46 -7.16 -20.21
CA ASP A 49 4.91 -7.10 -19.98
C ASP A 49 5.53 -8.46 -19.59
N VAL A 50 4.70 -9.48 -19.34
CA VAL A 50 5.13 -10.85 -19.09
C VAL A 50 4.80 -11.73 -20.29
N ASP A 51 5.82 -12.35 -20.87
CA ASP A 51 5.64 -13.34 -21.93
C ASP A 51 5.16 -14.68 -21.35
N TRP A 52 3.84 -14.77 -21.12
CA TRP A 52 3.21 -15.97 -20.57
C TRP A 52 3.34 -17.18 -21.50
N ASP A 53 3.55 -16.99 -22.80
CA ASP A 53 3.72 -18.09 -23.74
C ASP A 53 5.04 -18.83 -23.53
N GLN A 54 6.04 -18.18 -22.91
CA GLN A 54 7.27 -18.86 -22.48
C GLN A 54 7.07 -19.80 -21.29
N LEU A 55 6.01 -19.61 -20.50
CA LEU A 55 5.70 -20.52 -19.41
C LEU A 55 5.15 -21.82 -19.99
N LYS A 56 5.94 -22.90 -19.92
CA LYS A 56 5.58 -24.25 -20.35
C LYS A 56 5.43 -25.20 -19.16
N PRO A 57 4.27 -25.26 -18.47
CA PRO A 57 4.08 -26.09 -17.28
C PRO A 57 4.41 -27.57 -17.51
N GLU A 58 4.17 -28.07 -18.71
CA GLU A 58 4.45 -29.45 -19.14
C GLU A 58 5.94 -29.81 -19.14
N ALA A 59 6.85 -28.83 -19.14
CA ALA A 59 8.29 -29.07 -19.04
C ALA A 59 8.73 -29.50 -17.63
N TYR A 60 7.85 -29.38 -16.63
CA TYR A 60 8.15 -29.65 -15.22
C TYR A 60 7.46 -30.91 -14.71
N THR A 61 8.07 -31.56 -13.73
CA THR A 61 7.46 -32.74 -13.08
C THR A 61 6.18 -32.35 -12.32
N GLU A 62 5.40 -33.34 -11.92
CA GLU A 62 4.20 -33.09 -11.10
C GLU A 62 4.55 -32.47 -9.74
N GLU A 63 5.62 -32.94 -9.11
CA GLU A 63 6.10 -32.47 -7.82
C GLU A 63 6.56 -31.01 -7.90
N GLN A 64 7.26 -30.64 -8.98
CA GLN A 64 7.69 -29.26 -9.22
C GLN A 64 6.50 -28.33 -9.40
N ARG A 65 5.50 -28.75 -10.20
CA ARG A 65 4.26 -27.99 -10.39
C ARG A 65 3.47 -27.86 -9.10
N TYR A 66 3.43 -28.91 -8.27
CA TYR A 66 2.77 -28.86 -6.96
C TYR A 66 3.47 -27.88 -6.00
N ALA A 67 4.80 -27.94 -5.91
CA ALA A 67 5.58 -27.00 -5.11
C ALA A 67 5.37 -25.54 -5.57
N ALA A 68 5.36 -25.30 -6.88
CA ALA A 68 5.10 -23.97 -7.44
C ALA A 68 3.70 -23.45 -7.04
N ARG A 69 2.65 -24.28 -7.15
CA ARG A 69 1.29 -23.89 -6.72
C ARG A 69 1.23 -23.53 -5.25
N LEU A 70 1.85 -24.32 -4.37
CA LEU A 70 1.89 -24.03 -2.94
C LEU A 70 2.61 -22.71 -2.65
N TYR A 71 3.74 -22.48 -3.30
CA TYR A 71 4.51 -21.26 -3.14
C TYR A 71 3.70 -20.02 -3.56
N TRP A 72 3.09 -20.06 -4.74
CA TRP A 72 2.27 -18.94 -5.24
C TRP A 72 1.01 -18.71 -4.41
N SER A 73 0.33 -19.78 -3.95
CA SER A 73 -0.81 -19.66 -3.04
C SER A 73 -0.42 -19.01 -1.71
N ARG A 74 0.72 -19.41 -1.12
CA ARG A 74 1.24 -18.79 0.10
C ARG A 74 1.58 -17.33 -0.12
N ARG A 75 2.22 -16.99 -1.24
CA ARG A 75 2.57 -15.62 -1.60
C ARG A 75 1.31 -14.76 -1.75
N ALA A 76 0.30 -15.22 -2.50
CA ALA A 76 -0.97 -14.52 -2.65
C ALA A 76 -1.64 -14.21 -1.29
N TRP A 77 -1.69 -15.20 -0.39
CA TRP A 77 -2.24 -14.98 0.96
C TRP A 77 -1.41 -13.98 1.79
N SER A 78 -0.08 -14.09 1.74
CA SER A 78 0.80 -13.23 2.55
C SER A 78 0.76 -11.77 2.10
N GLU A 79 0.72 -11.54 0.78
CA GLU A 79 0.70 -10.19 0.22
C GLU A 79 -0.68 -9.52 0.40
N TYR A 80 -1.79 -10.26 0.35
CA TYR A 80 -3.14 -9.70 0.52
C TYR A 80 -3.33 -8.90 1.82
N GLY A 81 -2.70 -9.34 2.92
CA GLY A 81 -2.70 -8.59 4.17
C GLY A 81 -2.02 -7.22 4.06
N ALA A 82 -0.92 -7.14 3.29
CA ALA A 82 -0.17 -5.91 3.08
C ALA A 82 -0.94 -4.89 2.23
N ILE A 83 -1.81 -5.33 1.32
CA ILE A 83 -2.64 -4.45 0.46
C ILE A 83 -3.54 -3.53 1.30
N SER A 84 -4.10 -4.05 2.40
CA SER A 84 -4.96 -3.27 3.30
C SER A 84 -4.22 -2.24 4.17
N GLU A 85 -2.89 -2.39 4.28
CA GLU A 85 -2.04 -1.47 5.04
C GLU A 85 -1.92 -0.12 4.32
N SER A 86 -1.81 -0.13 2.99
CA SER A 86 -1.51 1.07 2.20
C SER A 86 -2.58 2.17 2.33
N PRO A 87 -3.90 1.91 2.20
CA PRO A 87 -4.93 2.93 2.45
C PRO A 87 -4.96 3.42 3.90
N SER A 88 -4.70 2.54 4.86
CA SER A 88 -4.66 2.88 6.29
C SER A 88 -3.50 3.83 6.60
N LEU A 89 -2.33 3.61 5.98
CA LEU A 89 -1.16 4.49 6.10
C LEU A 89 -1.37 5.83 5.40
N GLN A 90 -2.01 5.86 4.24
CA GLN A 90 -2.35 7.12 3.55
C GLN A 90 -3.25 8.00 4.43
N LEU A 91 -4.32 7.43 5.00
CA LEU A 91 -5.18 8.12 5.97
C LEU A 91 -4.35 8.64 7.13
N ARG A 92 -3.58 7.77 7.79
CA ARG A 92 -2.75 8.13 8.94
C ARG A 92 -1.77 9.27 8.63
N PHE A 93 -1.13 9.29 7.46
CA PHE A 93 -0.21 10.36 7.08
C PHE A 93 -0.90 11.70 6.88
N GLY A 94 -2.13 11.71 6.34
CA GLY A 94 -2.95 12.92 6.29
C GLY A 94 -3.30 13.43 7.68
N ILE A 95 -3.72 12.53 8.58
CA ILE A 95 -4.10 12.85 9.97
C ILE A 95 -2.92 13.40 10.77
N GLU A 96 -1.78 12.72 10.70
CA GLU A 96 -0.56 13.11 11.41
C GLU A 96 0.17 14.28 10.72
N GLN A 97 -0.41 14.89 9.69
CA GLN A 97 0.16 16.01 8.93
C GLN A 97 1.60 15.71 8.47
N ARG A 98 1.85 14.47 8.04
CA ARG A 98 3.16 14.08 7.52
C ARG A 98 3.44 14.80 6.21
N PRO A 99 4.72 15.02 5.86
CA PRO A 99 5.10 15.67 4.61
C PRO A 99 4.34 15.12 3.39
N SER A 100 3.90 16.01 2.50
CA SER A 100 3.10 15.67 1.31
C SER A 100 3.77 14.62 0.43
N ASP A 101 5.11 14.55 0.43
CA ASP A 101 5.90 13.51 -0.24
C ASP A 101 5.50 12.09 0.21
N MET A 102 5.29 11.88 1.51
CA MET A 102 4.90 10.58 2.06
C MET A 102 3.47 10.21 1.67
N GLN A 103 2.56 11.19 1.74
CA GLN A 103 1.16 11.02 1.35
C GLN A 103 1.07 10.65 -0.14
N LEU A 104 1.83 11.33 -1.00
CA LEU A 104 1.88 11.07 -2.43
C LEU A 104 2.53 9.72 -2.76
N PHE A 105 3.69 9.40 -2.18
CA PHE A 105 4.42 8.17 -2.49
C PHE A 105 3.58 6.90 -2.26
N PHE A 106 2.84 6.85 -1.15
CA PHE A 106 2.04 5.67 -0.82
C PHE A 106 0.83 5.46 -1.73
N THR A 107 0.43 6.45 -2.54
CA THR A 107 -0.63 6.25 -3.56
C THR A 107 -0.22 5.26 -4.64
N ILE A 108 1.06 5.24 -5.02
CA ILE A 108 1.59 4.28 -6.01
C ILE A 108 1.58 2.87 -5.46
N ARG A 109 1.96 2.68 -4.20
CA ARG A 109 1.98 1.36 -3.57
C ARG A 109 0.60 0.68 -3.65
N SER A 110 -0.48 1.44 -3.41
CA SER A 110 -1.85 0.92 -3.58
C SER A 110 -2.21 0.57 -5.03
N GLN A 111 -1.57 1.18 -6.02
CA GLN A 111 -1.79 0.84 -7.44
C GLN A 111 -1.00 -0.41 -7.85
N GLU A 112 0.22 -0.57 -7.36
CA GLU A 112 1.07 -1.75 -7.63
C GLU A 112 0.54 -3.02 -6.95
N GLU A 113 -0.19 -2.86 -5.85
CA GLU A 113 -0.78 -3.93 -5.05
C GLU A 113 -2.16 -4.42 -5.58
N ALA A 114 -2.79 -3.70 -6.53
CA ALA A 114 -4.15 -3.97 -7.02
C ALA A 114 -4.20 -4.96 -8.19
#